data_AF-A0A6N7GJW0-F1
#
_entry.id   AF-A0A6N7GJW0-F1
#
_cell.length_a   1.000
_cell.length_b   1.000
_cell.length_c   1.000
_cell.angle_alpha   90.00
_cell.angle_beta   90.00
_cell.angle_gamma   90.00
#
_symmetry.space_group_name_H-M   'P 1'
#
loop_
_entity.id
_entity.type
_entity.pdbx_description
1 polymer ?
#
loop_
_entity_poly.entity_id
_entity_poly.type
_entity_poly.pdbx_seq_one_letter_code
_entity_poly.pdbx_strand_id
1 'polypeptide(L)'
;MGRTKGRPPSRAPRTASGRPIAKANGAYVLFHRLRKAALAIGTDPRILTELTLLGLRGELTDRQVSAGLKVAEIYRTFERWHGKRRATASPDFERTYGRGGERGDDSDGRVLKAEEDWKNLQDIIDADISERQGRELIESVCVEDRRPLDQELDALRSYLDVIAREIVRDKRDRKRKRVQLPSIAVTAKAPPRPAPKRADLDKAAWIACARQMRPDISLEQAEAAWRDYLDRRAFEFAKADRGAFRRDKERKRA
;
A
#
# COMPACT_ATOMS: atom_id res chain seq x y z
N MET A 1 47.84 5.39 12.14
CA MET A 1 46.52 6.03 11.88
C MET A 1 45.56 5.01 11.27
N GLY A 2 44.65 4.45 12.08
CA GLY A 2 43.73 3.40 11.64
C GLY A 2 42.58 3.98 10.80
N ARG A 3 42.46 3.55 9.54
CA ARG A 3 41.29 3.84 8.70
C ARG A 3 40.10 3.05 9.25
N THR A 4 39.16 3.73 9.89
CA THR A 4 37.85 3.17 10.25
C THR A 4 37.16 2.65 8.99
N LYS A 5 37.07 1.32 8.85
CA LYS A 5 36.32 0.64 7.79
C LYS A 5 34.85 1.06 7.91
N GLY A 6 34.40 1.92 6.99
CA GLY A 6 33.01 2.34 6.90
C GLY A 6 32.07 1.15 6.69
N ARG A 7 30.91 1.19 7.36
CA ARG A 7 29.86 0.17 7.26
C ARG A 7 29.44 0.00 5.79
N PRO A 8 29.31 -1.25 5.28
CA PRO A 8 28.93 -1.47 3.89
C PRO A 8 27.56 -0.84 3.58
N PRO A 9 27.38 -0.22 2.39
CA PRO A 9 26.16 0.49 2.05
C PRO A 9 24.96 -0.46 1.97
N SER A 10 23.91 -0.13 2.72
CA SER A 10 22.59 -0.80 2.63
C SER A 10 22.03 -0.73 1.20
N ARG A 11 21.55 -1.87 0.68
CA ARG A 11 20.95 -2.05 -0.67
C ARG A 11 19.52 -1.50 -0.82
N ALA A 12 18.95 -0.86 0.20
CA ALA A 12 17.59 -0.32 0.11
C ALA A 12 17.55 0.92 -0.82
N PRO A 13 16.47 1.11 -1.60
CA PRO A 13 16.31 2.31 -2.41
C PRO A 13 16.33 3.56 -1.52
N ARG A 14 17.02 4.60 -1.98
CA ARG A 14 17.28 5.83 -1.22
C ARG A 14 16.57 7.02 -1.86
N THR A 15 16.22 8.01 -1.05
CA THR A 15 15.82 9.32 -1.55
C THR A 15 17.02 10.01 -2.22
N ALA A 16 16.78 11.08 -2.99
CA ALA A 16 17.84 11.90 -3.58
C ALA A 16 18.84 12.43 -2.52
N SER A 17 18.41 12.56 -1.27
CA SER A 17 19.24 12.92 -0.11
C SER A 17 20.02 11.77 0.52
N GLY A 18 20.04 10.57 -0.09
CA GLY A 18 20.78 9.41 0.40
C GLY A 18 20.19 8.72 1.62
N ARG A 19 19.00 9.13 2.10
CA ARG A 19 18.30 8.46 3.20
C ARG A 19 17.58 7.21 2.68
N PRO A 20 17.60 6.08 3.42
CA PRO A 20 16.82 4.91 3.03
C PRO A 20 15.33 5.29 2.98
N ILE A 21 14.65 4.96 1.87
CA ILE A 21 13.21 5.14 1.76
C ILE A 21 12.57 4.17 2.75
N ALA A 22 11.92 4.71 3.79
CA ALA A 22 11.17 3.89 4.73
C ALA A 22 10.09 3.13 3.95
N LYS A 23 10.02 1.81 4.11
CA LYS A 23 8.87 1.02 3.64
C LYS A 23 7.67 1.50 4.46
N ALA A 24 6.92 2.44 3.92
CA ALA A 24 5.71 2.93 4.54
C ALA A 24 4.69 1.78 4.70
N ASN A 25 3.89 1.83 5.75
CA ASN A 25 2.87 0.83 6.02
C ASN A 25 1.90 0.74 4.85
N GLY A 26 1.66 -0.45 4.29
CA GLY A 26 0.83 -0.63 3.10
C GLY A 26 -0.55 0.03 3.21
N ALA A 27 -1.20 -0.13 4.37
CA ALA A 27 -2.49 0.48 4.69
C ALA A 27 -2.45 2.02 4.72
N TYR A 28 -1.39 2.61 5.29
CA TYR A 28 -1.23 4.07 5.34
C TYR A 28 -1.00 4.67 3.94
N VAL A 29 -0.14 4.04 3.13
CA VAL A 29 0.09 4.47 1.74
C VAL A 29 -1.19 4.32 0.91
N LEU A 30 -1.95 3.24 1.14
CA LEU A 30 -3.22 3.01 0.49
C LEU A 30 -4.22 4.11 0.83
N PHE A 31 -4.40 4.44 2.11
CA PHE A 31 -5.29 5.53 2.53
C PHE A 31 -4.92 6.86 1.88
N HIS A 32 -3.64 7.24 1.88
CA HIS A 32 -3.19 8.49 1.24
C HIS A 32 -3.46 8.50 -0.27
N ARG A 33 -3.32 7.36 -0.95
CA ARG A 33 -3.68 7.24 -2.37
C ARG A 33 -5.18 7.34 -2.59
N LEU A 34 -5.99 6.64 -1.79
CA LEU A 34 -7.45 6.69 -1.86
C LEU A 34 -7.96 8.10 -1.58
N ARG A 35 -7.44 8.76 -0.54
CA ARG A 35 -7.73 10.16 -0.21
C ARG A 35 -7.39 11.10 -1.37
N LYS A 36 -6.20 10.95 -1.96
CA LYS A 36 -5.79 11.77 -3.11
C LYS A 36 -6.67 11.52 -4.34
N ALA A 37 -7.04 10.28 -4.61
CA ALA A 37 -7.92 9.90 -5.72
C ALA A 37 -9.36 10.42 -5.50
N ALA A 38 -9.90 10.25 -4.28
CA ALA A 38 -11.20 10.75 -3.86
C ALA A 38 -11.31 12.27 -4.01
N LEU A 39 -10.29 13.01 -3.57
CA LEU A 39 -10.23 14.46 -3.73
C LEU A 39 -10.09 14.89 -5.20
N ALA A 40 -9.49 14.06 -6.05
CA ALA A 40 -9.27 14.38 -7.47
C ALA A 40 -10.49 14.05 -8.36
N ILE A 41 -11.25 13.00 -8.04
CA ILE A 41 -12.38 12.51 -8.83
C ILE A 41 -13.71 13.10 -8.32
N GLY A 42 -13.71 13.67 -7.12
CA GLY A 42 -14.92 13.90 -6.33
C GLY A 42 -15.20 12.67 -5.46
N THR A 43 -15.64 12.91 -4.23
CA THR A 43 -15.98 11.84 -3.28
C THR A 43 -17.27 11.15 -3.72
N ASP A 44 -17.18 10.20 -4.66
CA ASP A 44 -18.26 9.23 -4.87
C ASP A 44 -18.25 8.27 -3.66
N PRO A 45 -19.29 8.31 -2.80
CA PRO A 45 -19.37 7.44 -1.63
C PRO A 45 -19.37 5.95 -1.99
N ARG A 46 -19.71 5.59 -3.23
CA ARG A 46 -19.80 4.19 -3.68
C ARG A 46 -18.45 3.53 -3.91
N ILE A 47 -17.38 4.32 -4.04
CA ILE A 47 -16.03 3.83 -4.33
C ILE A 47 -15.21 3.69 -3.04
N LEU A 48 -15.59 4.45 -2.01
CA LEU A 48 -14.86 4.57 -0.75
C LEU A 48 -15.49 3.69 0.33
N THR A 49 -14.63 3.11 1.16
CA THR A 49 -15.10 2.43 2.38
C THR A 49 -15.58 3.46 3.40
N GLU A 50 -16.49 3.07 4.29
CA GLU A 50 -16.97 3.90 5.39
C GLU A 50 -15.80 4.41 6.24
N LEU A 51 -14.80 3.57 6.54
CA LEU A 51 -13.56 4.01 7.20
C LEU A 51 -12.86 5.18 6.48
N THR A 52 -12.84 5.15 5.14
CA THR A 52 -12.22 6.21 4.34
C THR A 52 -13.08 7.47 4.38
N LEU A 53 -14.41 7.33 4.31
CA LEU A 53 -15.35 8.45 4.42
C LEU A 53 -15.27 9.13 5.80
N LEU A 54 -15.28 8.36 6.88
CA LEU A 54 -15.09 8.86 8.25
C LEU A 54 -13.76 9.60 8.40
N GLY A 55 -12.68 9.08 7.79
CA GLY A 55 -11.38 9.75 7.73
C GLY A 55 -11.41 11.07 6.95
N LEU A 56 -12.11 11.12 5.82
CA LEU A 56 -12.24 12.33 4.99
C LEU A 56 -13.07 13.42 5.68
N ARG A 57 -14.07 13.04 6.48
CA ARG A 57 -14.88 13.96 7.31
C ARG A 57 -14.16 14.44 8.57
N GLY A 58 -12.97 13.89 8.87
CA GLY A 58 -12.23 14.20 10.09
C GLY A 58 -12.80 13.53 11.34
N GLU A 59 -13.74 12.58 11.18
CA GLU A 59 -14.30 11.80 12.28
C GLU A 59 -13.31 10.75 12.79
N LEU A 60 -12.41 10.26 11.92
CA LEU A 60 -11.29 9.39 12.28
C LEU A 60 -9.95 9.99 11.85
N THR A 61 -8.92 9.73 12.65
CA THR A 61 -7.54 10.10 12.30
C THR A 61 -6.94 9.16 11.25
N ASP A 62 -5.96 9.62 10.48
CA ASP A 62 -5.18 8.78 9.54
C ASP A 62 -4.68 7.47 10.18
N ARG A 63 -4.34 7.52 11.47
CA ARG A 63 -3.86 6.36 12.23
C ARG A 63 -4.97 5.36 12.49
N GLN A 64 -6.13 5.83 12.92
CA GLN A 64 -7.31 4.99 13.17
C GLN A 64 -7.81 4.38 11.85
N VAL A 65 -7.89 5.17 10.77
CA VAL A 65 -8.26 4.65 9.44
C VAL A 65 -7.28 3.59 8.96
N SER A 66 -5.97 3.82 9.11
CA SER A 66 -4.97 2.81 8.76
C SER A 66 -5.07 1.53 9.60
N ALA A 67 -5.54 1.62 10.85
CA ALA A 67 -5.76 0.45 11.71
C ALA A 67 -7.01 -0.32 11.26
N GLY A 68 -8.13 0.36 11.02
CA GLY A 68 -9.35 -0.27 10.51
C GLY A 68 -9.13 -0.95 9.15
N LEU A 69 -8.42 -0.30 8.21
CA LEU A 69 -8.05 -0.93 6.93
C LEU A 69 -7.14 -2.16 7.12
N LYS A 70 -6.31 -2.17 8.17
CA LYS A 70 -5.47 -3.33 8.47
C LYS A 70 -6.28 -4.50 9.04
N VAL A 71 -7.29 -4.21 9.87
CA VAL A 71 -8.27 -5.22 10.32
C VAL A 71 -8.96 -5.85 9.12
N ALA A 72 -9.49 -5.02 8.20
CA ALA A 72 -10.13 -5.48 6.97
C ALA A 72 -9.22 -6.39 6.13
N GLU A 73 -7.94 -6.00 5.98
CA GLU A 73 -6.93 -6.79 5.26
C GLU A 73 -6.69 -8.16 5.92
N ILE A 74 -6.59 -8.21 7.25
CA ILE A 74 -6.37 -9.46 8.00
C ILE A 74 -7.57 -10.39 7.85
N TYR A 75 -8.80 -9.90 8.08
CA TYR A 75 -10.03 -10.68 7.91
C TYR A 75 -10.10 -11.25 6.50
N ARG A 76 -9.94 -10.41 5.48
CA ARG A 76 -10.00 -10.84 4.08
C ARG A 76 -8.95 -11.90 3.75
N THR A 77 -7.72 -11.72 4.23
CA THR A 77 -6.62 -12.65 3.93
C THR A 77 -6.89 -14.00 4.58
N PHE A 78 -7.26 -14.00 5.86
CA PHE A 78 -7.62 -15.22 6.59
C PHE A 78 -8.82 -15.92 5.94
N GLU A 79 -9.92 -15.20 5.71
CA GLU A 79 -11.14 -15.72 5.10
C GLU A 79 -10.91 -16.32 3.70
N ARG A 80 -10.08 -15.66 2.88
CA ARG A 80 -9.69 -16.18 1.55
C ARG A 80 -9.03 -17.55 1.64
N TRP A 81 -8.14 -17.78 2.61
CA TRP A 81 -7.44 -19.05 2.77
C TRP A 81 -8.30 -20.13 3.43
N HIS A 82 -9.27 -19.75 4.26
CA HIS A 82 -10.17 -20.67 4.95
C HIS A 82 -11.56 -20.81 4.30
N GLY A 83 -11.74 -20.31 3.07
CA GLY A 83 -12.97 -20.50 2.28
C GLY A 83 -14.22 -19.80 2.84
N LYS A 84 -14.07 -18.87 3.78
CA LYS A 84 -15.17 -18.04 4.30
C LYS A 84 -15.19 -16.73 3.52
N ARG A 85 -16.36 -16.13 3.25
CA ARG A 85 -16.47 -14.82 2.61
C ARG A 85 -17.48 -13.98 3.38
N ARG A 86 -17.02 -13.21 4.36
CA ARG A 86 -17.81 -12.15 5.01
C ARG A 86 -17.26 -10.76 4.68
N ALA A 87 -15.98 -10.64 4.34
CA ALA A 87 -15.36 -9.35 4.03
C ALA A 87 -15.86 -8.74 2.70
N THR A 88 -16.63 -7.65 2.80
CA THR A 88 -17.03 -6.80 1.68
C THR A 88 -15.86 -5.89 1.30
N ALA A 89 -14.91 -6.39 0.51
CA ALA A 89 -13.88 -5.51 -0.03
C ALA A 89 -14.48 -4.65 -1.15
N SER A 90 -14.22 -3.33 -1.14
CA SER A 90 -14.49 -2.45 -2.29
C SER A 90 -13.96 -3.09 -3.58
N PRO A 91 -14.73 -3.08 -4.69
CA PRO A 91 -14.33 -3.68 -5.98
C PRO A 91 -12.93 -3.24 -6.47
N ASP A 92 -12.50 -2.02 -6.14
CA ASP A 92 -11.17 -1.52 -6.52
C ASP A 92 -10.02 -2.08 -5.68
N PHE A 93 -10.28 -2.56 -4.46
CA PHE A 93 -9.30 -3.30 -3.67
C PHE A 93 -9.01 -4.67 -4.30
N GLU A 94 -10.02 -5.31 -4.88
CA GLU A 94 -9.87 -6.52 -5.70
C GLU A 94 -9.10 -6.27 -6.98
N ARG A 95 -9.39 -5.17 -7.66
CA ARG A 95 -8.71 -4.80 -8.89
C ARG A 95 -7.23 -4.50 -8.67
N THR A 96 -6.89 -3.87 -7.54
CA THR A 96 -5.52 -3.42 -7.24
C THR A 96 -4.66 -4.50 -6.58
N TYR A 97 -5.23 -5.36 -5.73
CA TYR A 97 -4.48 -6.37 -4.96
C TYR A 97 -5.02 -7.80 -5.08
N GLY A 98 -6.20 -8.00 -5.66
CA GLY A 98 -6.82 -9.31 -5.85
C GLY A 98 -6.19 -10.12 -6.99
N ARG A 99 -5.60 -9.49 -8.02
CA ARG A 99 -4.89 -10.16 -9.13
C ARG A 99 -3.39 -10.37 -8.87
N GLY A 100 -3.04 -10.74 -7.65
CA GLY A 100 -1.67 -11.09 -7.25
C GLY A 100 -1.39 -12.59 -7.36
N GLY A 101 -1.57 -13.18 -8.55
CA GLY A 101 -1.00 -14.47 -8.97
C GLY A 101 -1.25 -15.69 -8.08
N GLU A 102 -2.20 -16.53 -8.49
CA GLU A 102 -2.09 -17.98 -8.32
C GLU A 102 -0.85 -18.47 -9.09
N ARG A 103 0.33 -18.39 -8.48
CA ARG A 103 1.53 -19.11 -8.93
C ARG A 103 2.38 -19.53 -7.73
N GLY A 104 2.23 -20.80 -7.37
CA GLY A 104 3.28 -21.77 -7.01
C GLY A 104 4.26 -21.44 -5.87
N ASP A 105 4.36 -22.38 -4.93
CA ASP A 105 5.49 -22.67 -4.02
C ASP A 105 5.76 -21.78 -2.80
N ASP A 106 4.91 -20.79 -2.47
CA ASP A 106 5.06 -19.99 -1.25
C ASP A 106 3.71 -19.83 -0.49
N SER A 107 2.80 -20.80 -0.68
CA SER A 107 1.46 -20.83 -0.05
C SER A 107 1.57 -20.95 1.46
N ASP A 108 2.42 -21.85 1.95
CA ASP A 108 2.40 -22.26 3.35
C ASP A 108 2.92 -21.12 4.25
N GLY A 109 3.98 -20.43 3.84
CA GLY A 109 4.48 -19.25 4.55
C GLY A 109 3.47 -18.10 4.57
N ARG A 110 2.61 -17.97 3.55
CA ARG A 110 1.54 -16.95 3.51
C ARG A 110 0.34 -17.33 4.35
N VAL A 111 -0.03 -18.61 4.38
CA VAL A 111 -1.09 -19.14 5.25
C VAL A 111 -0.68 -19.01 6.71
N LEU A 112 0.51 -19.49 7.09
CA LEU A 112 1.04 -19.37 8.45
C LEU A 112 1.09 -17.91 8.92
N LYS A 113 1.50 -16.99 8.04
CA LYS A 113 1.49 -15.56 8.36
C LYS A 113 0.08 -15.01 8.51
N ALA A 114 -0.86 -15.43 7.68
CA ALA A 114 -2.26 -15.01 7.80
C ALA A 114 -2.89 -15.51 9.10
N GLU A 115 -2.59 -16.74 9.51
CA GLU A 115 -3.00 -17.31 10.80
C GLU A 115 -2.35 -16.58 11.98
N GLU A 116 -1.06 -16.25 11.89
CA GLU A 116 -0.35 -15.49 12.92
C GLU A 116 -0.92 -14.06 13.06
N ASP A 117 -1.10 -13.35 11.94
CA ASP A 117 -1.68 -12.00 11.94
C ASP A 117 -3.15 -12.03 12.40
N TRP A 118 -3.92 -13.08 12.08
CA TRP A 118 -5.28 -13.31 12.59
C TRP A 118 -5.27 -13.53 14.10
N LYS A 119 -4.47 -14.47 14.59
CA LYS A 119 -4.37 -14.79 16.02
C LYS A 119 -3.97 -13.55 16.82
N ASN A 120 -2.95 -12.82 16.38
CA ASN A 120 -2.52 -11.60 17.06
C ASN A 120 -3.64 -10.55 17.11
N LEU A 121 -4.44 -10.42 16.06
CA LEU A 121 -5.59 -9.52 16.06
C LEU A 121 -6.67 -9.98 17.05
N GLN A 122 -6.97 -11.28 17.08
CA GLN A 122 -7.93 -11.84 18.03
C GLN A 122 -7.46 -11.66 19.47
N ASP A 123 -6.18 -11.90 19.76
CA ASP A 123 -5.60 -11.71 21.09
C ASP A 123 -5.73 -10.24 21.55
N ILE A 124 -5.53 -9.26 20.65
CA ILE A 124 -5.75 -7.82 20.95
C ILE A 124 -7.22 -7.54 21.26
N ILE A 125 -8.14 -8.09 20.45
CA ILE A 125 -9.58 -7.90 20.65
C ILE A 125 -10.01 -8.52 21.98
N ASP A 126 -9.57 -9.74 22.29
CA ASP A 126 -10.00 -10.45 23.50
C ASP A 126 -9.40 -9.84 24.78
N ALA A 127 -8.19 -9.30 24.72
CA ALA A 127 -7.53 -8.68 25.88
C ALA A 127 -8.07 -7.28 26.20
N ASP A 128 -8.24 -6.43 25.19
CA ASP A 128 -8.46 -5.00 25.37
C ASP A 128 -9.85 -4.52 24.89
N ILE A 129 -10.58 -5.35 24.14
CA ILE A 129 -11.90 -5.07 23.55
C ILE A 129 -12.84 -6.24 23.92
N SER A 130 -12.88 -6.57 25.21
CA SER A 130 -13.52 -7.79 25.73
C SER A 130 -15.05 -7.75 25.67
N GLU A 131 -15.65 -6.57 25.45
CA GLU A 131 -17.09 -6.44 25.25
C GLU A 131 -17.48 -6.95 23.86
N ARG A 132 -18.40 -7.92 23.81
CA ARG A 132 -18.97 -8.46 22.57
C ARG A 132 -19.41 -7.36 21.59
N GLN A 133 -19.98 -6.29 22.12
CA GLN A 133 -20.40 -5.11 21.35
C GLN A 133 -19.23 -4.42 20.64
N GLY A 134 -18.06 -4.34 21.27
CA GLY A 134 -16.88 -3.71 20.66
C GLY A 134 -16.34 -4.51 19.48
N ARG A 135 -16.30 -5.85 19.61
CA ARG A 135 -15.97 -6.75 18.50
C ARG A 135 -16.95 -6.60 17.34
N GLU A 136 -18.26 -6.64 17.63
CA GLU A 136 -19.31 -6.49 16.62
C GLU A 136 -19.23 -5.12 15.92
N LEU A 137 -18.94 -4.05 16.66
CA LEU A 137 -18.74 -2.72 16.09
C LEU A 137 -17.51 -2.66 15.16
N ILE A 138 -16.39 -3.25 15.54
CA ILE A 138 -15.19 -3.30 14.70
C ILE A 138 -15.46 -4.11 13.44
N GLU A 139 -16.06 -5.30 13.55
CA GLU A 139 -16.36 -6.15 12.41
C GLU A 139 -17.35 -5.49 11.46
N SER A 140 -18.44 -4.93 11.97
CA SER A 140 -19.45 -4.25 11.15
C SER A 140 -18.86 -3.08 10.36
N VAL A 141 -18.03 -2.23 10.98
CA VAL A 141 -17.46 -1.06 10.30
C VAL A 141 -16.26 -1.42 9.43
N CYS A 142 -15.33 -2.24 9.93
CA CYS A 142 -14.06 -2.48 9.24
C CYS A 142 -14.15 -3.61 8.20
N VAL A 143 -15.01 -4.60 8.42
CA VAL A 143 -15.07 -5.82 7.59
C VAL A 143 -16.31 -5.81 6.71
N GLU A 144 -17.44 -5.40 7.25
CA GLU A 144 -18.72 -5.37 6.53
C GLU A 144 -19.02 -4.01 5.89
N ASP A 145 -18.19 -3.00 6.14
CA ASP A 145 -18.30 -1.64 5.60
C ASP A 145 -19.63 -0.95 5.97
N ARG A 146 -20.18 -1.25 7.15
CA ARG A 146 -21.37 -0.60 7.69
C ARG A 146 -21.03 0.73 8.33
N ARG A 147 -21.92 1.70 8.16
CA ARG A 147 -21.81 2.99 8.82
C ARG A 147 -22.12 2.85 10.32
N PRO A 148 -21.23 3.28 11.23
CA PRO A 148 -21.52 3.29 12.66
C PRO A 148 -22.58 4.34 13.00
N LEU A 149 -23.32 4.11 14.09
CA LEU A 149 -24.18 5.12 14.68
C LEU A 149 -23.34 6.22 15.31
N ASP A 150 -23.87 7.44 15.40
CA ASP A 150 -23.13 8.58 15.96
C ASP A 150 -22.68 8.33 17.41
N GLN A 151 -23.52 7.64 18.20
CA GLN A 151 -23.20 7.23 19.58
C GLN A 151 -22.10 6.16 19.69
N GLU A 152 -21.81 5.44 18.60
CA GLU A 152 -20.79 4.38 18.55
C GLU A 152 -19.41 4.93 18.13
N LEU A 153 -19.34 6.17 17.61
CA LEU A 153 -18.11 6.73 17.05
C LEU A 153 -16.98 6.84 18.08
N ASP A 154 -17.28 7.24 19.32
CA ASP A 154 -16.25 7.39 20.36
C ASP A 154 -15.72 6.04 20.85
N ALA A 155 -16.59 5.01 20.91
CA ALA A 155 -16.18 3.65 21.17
C ALA A 155 -15.29 3.11 20.03
N LEU A 156 -15.73 3.29 18.78
CA LEU A 156 -14.96 2.90 17.59
C LEU A 156 -13.56 3.54 17.57
N ARG A 157 -13.47 4.85 17.84
CA ARG A 157 -12.18 5.58 17.94
C ARG A 157 -11.27 4.94 18.98
N SER A 158 -11.80 4.69 20.18
CA SER A 158 -11.06 4.11 21.29
C SER A 158 -10.51 2.72 20.94
N TYR A 159 -11.34 1.87 20.33
CA TYR A 159 -10.92 0.54 19.88
C TYR A 159 -9.88 0.60 18.77
N LEU A 160 -10.06 1.47 17.78
CA LEU A 160 -9.07 1.65 16.71
C LEU A 160 -7.73 2.19 17.23
N ASP A 161 -7.73 3.00 18.30
CA ASP A 161 -6.49 3.47 18.93
C ASP A 161 -5.77 2.39 19.74
N VAL A 162 -6.50 1.47 20.38
CA VAL A 162 -5.94 0.25 20.97
C VAL A 162 -5.24 -0.58 19.88
N ILE A 163 -5.97 -0.92 18.82
CA ILE A 163 -5.46 -1.72 17.69
C ILE A 163 -4.27 -1.03 17.03
N ALA A 164 -4.33 0.29 16.81
CA ALA A 164 -3.25 1.06 16.22
C ALA A 164 -2.00 1.14 17.10
N ARG A 165 -2.12 1.02 18.42
CA ARG A 165 -0.97 0.94 19.33
C ARG A 165 -0.31 -0.44 19.24
N GLU A 166 -1.11 -1.50 19.30
CA GLU A 166 -0.58 -2.87 19.31
C GLU A 166 0.04 -3.28 17.97
N ILE A 167 -0.57 -2.93 16.83
CA ILE A 167 0.03 -3.18 15.51
C ILE A 167 1.39 -2.48 15.36
N VAL A 168 1.58 -1.32 16.00
CA VAL A 168 2.86 -0.60 15.96
C VAL A 168 3.88 -1.25 16.91
N ARG A 169 3.45 -1.73 18.07
CA ARG A 169 4.30 -2.48 19.03
C ARG A 169 4.82 -3.77 18.41
N ASP A 170 3.95 -4.59 17.85
CA ASP A 170 4.32 -5.86 17.20
C ASP A 170 5.39 -5.67 16.11
N LYS A 171 5.23 -4.63 15.26
CA LYS A 171 6.24 -4.30 14.24
C LYS A 171 7.59 -3.91 14.84
N ARG A 172 7.61 -3.18 15.96
CA ARG A 172 8.85 -2.80 16.64
C ARG A 172 9.52 -4.02 17.25
N ASP A 173 8.75 -4.92 17.85
CA ASP A 173 9.28 -6.12 18.51
C ASP A 173 9.78 -7.15 17.50
N ARG A 174 9.05 -7.40 16.41
CA ARG A 174 9.53 -8.18 15.27
C ARG A 174 10.84 -7.60 14.70
N LYS A 175 10.96 -6.27 14.61
CA LYS A 175 12.19 -5.61 14.16
C LYS A 175 13.34 -5.78 15.17
N ARG A 176 13.08 -5.70 16.47
CA ARG A 176 14.07 -5.92 17.54
C ARG A 176 14.58 -7.37 17.53
N LYS A 177 13.67 -8.36 17.50
CA LYS A 177 14.02 -9.79 17.41
C LYS A 177 14.88 -10.09 16.17
N ARG A 178 14.56 -9.48 15.03
CA ARG A 178 15.34 -9.64 13.78
C ARG A 178 16.75 -9.05 13.85
N VAL A 179 16.96 -8.01 14.67
CA VAL A 179 18.29 -7.41 14.87
C VAL A 179 19.15 -8.23 15.85
N GLN A 180 18.53 -8.98 16.76
CA GLN A 180 19.22 -9.79 17.77
C GLN A 180 19.60 -11.19 17.29
N LEU A 181 18.91 -11.75 16.28
CA LEU A 181 19.34 -13.01 15.67
C LEU A 181 20.72 -12.80 15.03
N PRO A 182 21.76 -13.55 15.42
CA PRO A 182 23.06 -13.48 14.77
C PRO A 182 22.82 -13.75 13.29
N SER A 183 23.23 -12.79 12.46
CA SER A 183 23.25 -12.94 11.01
C SER A 183 24.14 -14.13 10.69
N ILE A 184 23.54 -15.33 10.60
CA ILE A 184 24.19 -16.49 10.00
C ILE A 184 24.49 -16.04 8.58
N ALA A 185 25.75 -15.72 8.33
CA ALA A 185 26.23 -15.29 7.03
C ALA A 185 26.09 -16.51 6.12
N VAL A 186 24.96 -16.64 5.44
CA VAL A 186 24.77 -17.64 4.40
C VAL A 186 25.67 -17.21 3.23
N THR A 187 26.92 -17.65 3.30
CA THR A 187 27.91 -17.60 2.23
C THR A 187 27.55 -18.64 1.17
N ALA A 188 26.50 -18.35 0.42
CA ALA A 188 26.26 -18.97 -0.88
C ALA A 188 25.66 -17.90 -1.76
N LYS A 189 26.53 -17.13 -2.40
CA LYS A 189 26.18 -16.05 -3.31
C LYS A 189 25.64 -16.68 -4.59
N ALA A 190 24.37 -17.09 -4.57
CA ALA A 190 23.66 -17.41 -5.79
C ALA A 190 23.76 -16.19 -6.72
N PRO A 191 24.07 -16.38 -8.02
CA PRO A 191 24.11 -15.27 -8.97
C PRO A 191 22.78 -14.52 -8.89
N PRO A 192 22.78 -13.18 -8.91
CA PRO A 192 21.56 -12.41 -8.80
C PRO A 192 20.63 -12.86 -9.92
N ARG A 193 19.52 -13.51 -9.56
CA ARG A 193 18.44 -13.77 -10.52
C ARG A 193 18.08 -12.41 -11.14
N PRO A 194 18.05 -12.29 -12.47
CA PRO A 194 17.66 -11.05 -13.11
C PRO A 194 16.29 -10.67 -12.55
N ALA A 195 16.19 -9.45 -11.99
CA ALA A 195 14.94 -8.97 -11.46
C ALA A 195 13.89 -9.09 -12.58
N PRO A 196 12.71 -9.68 -12.33
CA PRO A 196 11.68 -9.76 -13.34
C PRO A 196 11.42 -8.33 -13.84
N LYS A 197 11.58 -8.12 -15.15
CA LYS A 197 11.26 -6.84 -15.77
C LYS A 197 9.81 -6.54 -15.40
N ARG A 198 9.60 -5.57 -14.51
CA ARG A 198 8.25 -5.14 -14.14
C ARG A 198 7.57 -4.74 -15.44
N ALA A 199 6.42 -5.35 -15.71
CA ALA A 199 5.61 -4.99 -16.85
C ALA A 199 5.29 -3.49 -16.75
N ASP A 200 5.61 -2.75 -17.81
CA ASP A 200 5.28 -1.35 -17.93
C ASP A 200 3.77 -1.26 -18.22
N LEU A 201 2.99 -1.10 -17.16
CA LEU A 201 1.53 -1.06 -17.22
C LEU A 201 1.03 0.12 -18.07
N ASP A 202 1.77 1.23 -18.09
CA ASP A 202 1.41 2.42 -18.85
C ASP A 202 1.61 2.16 -20.35
N LYS A 203 2.73 1.53 -20.73
CA LYS A 203 2.96 1.06 -22.11
C LYS A 203 1.87 0.09 -22.54
N ALA A 204 1.52 -0.88 -21.70
CA ALA A 204 0.51 -1.89 -22.02
C ALA A 204 -0.88 -1.26 -22.24
N ALA A 205 -1.28 -0.34 -21.35
CA ALA A 205 -2.56 0.37 -21.47
C ALA A 205 -2.61 1.25 -22.72
N TRP A 206 -1.53 1.98 -23.03
CA TRP A 206 -1.46 2.82 -24.22
C TRP A 206 -1.55 1.99 -25.50
N ILE A 207 -0.79 0.89 -25.61
CA ILE A 207 -0.82 0.00 -26.78
C ILE A 207 -2.21 -0.61 -26.97
N ALA A 208 -2.86 -1.04 -25.89
CA ALA A 208 -4.21 -1.57 -25.96
C ALA A 208 -5.20 -0.53 -26.51
N CYS A 209 -5.12 0.71 -26.03
CA CYS A 209 -5.97 1.81 -26.50
C CYS A 209 -5.67 2.18 -27.97
N ALA A 210 -4.41 2.26 -28.36
CA ALA A 210 -4.00 2.56 -29.73
C ALA A 210 -4.56 1.52 -30.72
N ARG A 211 -4.47 0.23 -30.38
CA ARG A 211 -5.01 -0.86 -31.21
C ARG A 211 -6.54 -0.93 -31.20
N GLN A 212 -7.20 -0.44 -30.14
CA GLN A 212 -8.66 -0.32 -30.11
C GLN A 212 -9.15 0.80 -31.04
N MET A 213 -8.46 1.94 -31.06
CA MET A 213 -8.80 3.06 -31.95
C MET A 213 -8.40 2.80 -33.41
N ARG A 214 -7.34 2.02 -33.61
CA ARG A 214 -6.82 1.65 -34.93
C ARG A 214 -6.55 0.15 -34.99
N PRO A 215 -7.55 -0.67 -35.31
CA PRO A 215 -7.40 -2.13 -35.36
C PRO A 215 -6.43 -2.60 -36.45
N ASP A 216 -6.15 -1.75 -37.43
CA ASP A 216 -5.26 -2.00 -38.57
C ASP A 216 -3.77 -1.98 -38.21
N ILE A 217 -3.39 -1.39 -37.06
CA ILE A 217 -1.98 -1.31 -36.68
C ILE A 217 -1.49 -2.60 -36.01
N SER A 218 -0.32 -3.04 -36.43
CA SER A 218 0.37 -4.16 -35.80
C SER A 218 0.86 -3.78 -34.39
N LEU A 219 1.16 -4.81 -33.57
CA LEU A 219 1.77 -4.59 -32.26
C LEU A 219 3.08 -3.81 -32.37
N GLU A 220 3.91 -4.12 -33.37
CA GLU A 220 5.19 -3.44 -33.59
C GLU A 220 5.02 -1.97 -33.95
N GLN A 221 4.01 -1.64 -34.78
CA GLN A 221 3.67 -0.26 -35.12
C GLN A 221 3.17 0.51 -33.89
N ALA A 222 2.35 -0.13 -33.05
CA ALA A 222 1.92 0.47 -31.79
C ALA A 222 3.09 0.68 -30.81
N GLU A 223 4.05 -0.25 -30.74
CA GLU A 223 5.26 -0.08 -29.92
C GLU A 223 6.19 1.01 -30.42
N ALA A 224 6.32 1.18 -31.74
CA ALA A 224 7.08 2.27 -32.34
C ALA A 224 6.43 3.62 -32.04
N ALA A 225 5.11 3.72 -32.22
CA ALA A 225 4.36 4.95 -31.91
C ALA A 225 4.42 5.33 -30.42
N TRP A 226 4.45 4.35 -29.52
CA TRP A 226 4.67 4.59 -28.09
C TRP A 226 6.04 5.21 -27.80
N ARG A 227 7.10 4.74 -28.48
CA ARG A 227 8.45 5.32 -28.33
C ARG A 227 8.48 6.77 -28.80
N ASP A 228 7.93 7.05 -29.97
CA ASP A 228 7.83 8.42 -30.50
C ASP A 228 7.02 9.34 -29.58
N TYR A 229 5.94 8.83 -28.99
CA TYR A 229 5.14 9.56 -28.00
C TYR A 229 5.97 9.92 -26.76
N LEU A 230 6.76 8.97 -26.22
CA LEU A 230 7.63 9.23 -25.08
C LEU A 230 8.70 10.27 -25.39
N ASP A 231 9.30 10.22 -26.58
CA ASP A 231 10.33 11.18 -26.99
C ASP A 231 9.75 12.60 -27.12
N ARG A 232 8.56 12.74 -27.72
CA ARG A 232 7.86 14.03 -27.78
C ARG A 232 7.49 14.55 -26.40
N ARG A 233 6.95 13.68 -25.54
CA ARG A 233 6.56 14.04 -24.17
C ARG A 233 7.78 14.45 -23.33
N ALA A 234 8.90 13.73 -23.47
CA ALA A 234 10.16 14.08 -22.81
C ALA A 234 10.68 15.45 -23.25
N PHE A 235 10.58 15.74 -24.56
CA PHE A 235 10.94 17.05 -25.11
C PHE A 235 10.06 18.18 -24.55
N GLU A 236 8.73 17.98 -24.50
CA GLU A 236 7.80 18.97 -23.94
C GLU A 236 8.04 19.22 -22.44
N PHE A 237 8.28 18.16 -21.66
CA PHE A 237 8.64 18.30 -20.25
C PHE A 237 9.95 19.08 -20.08
N ALA A 238 10.98 18.79 -20.87
CA ALA A 238 12.24 19.52 -20.82
C ALA A 238 12.07 21.01 -21.18
N LYS A 239 11.19 21.34 -22.12
CA LYS A 239 10.86 22.73 -22.48
C LYS A 239 10.12 23.44 -21.35
N ALA A 240 9.15 22.79 -20.73
CA ALA A 240 8.39 23.32 -19.60
C ALA A 240 9.29 23.57 -18.38
N ASP A 241 10.18 22.64 -18.07
CA ASP A 241 11.11 22.73 -16.95
C ASP A 241 12.12 23.87 -17.13
N ARG A 242 12.67 24.03 -18.34
CA ARG A 242 13.52 25.19 -18.69
C ARG A 242 12.77 26.52 -18.54
N GLY A 243 11.50 26.57 -18.91
CA GLY A 243 10.65 27.75 -18.72
C GLY A 243 10.41 28.08 -17.25
N ALA A 244 10.13 27.07 -16.43
CA ALA A 244 9.97 27.22 -14.99
C ALA A 244 11.26 27.71 -14.32
N PHE A 245 12.41 27.13 -14.69
CA PHE A 245 13.72 27.55 -14.21
C PHE A 245 14.04 29.01 -14.56
N ARG A 246 13.72 29.46 -15.78
CA ARG A 246 13.88 30.88 -16.18
C ARG A 246 13.05 31.82 -15.32
N ARG A 247 11.76 31.50 -15.10
CA ARG A 247 10.87 32.31 -14.26
C ARG A 247 11.34 32.38 -12.81
N ASP A 248 11.82 31.27 -12.24
CA ASP A 248 12.36 31.28 -10.87
C ASP A 248 13.65 32.10 -10.78
N LYS A 249 14.49 32.06 -11.82
CA LYS A 249 15.71 32.88 -11.90
C LYS A 249 15.41 34.37 -12.03
N GLU A 250 14.39 34.75 -12.80
CA GLU A 250 13.91 36.14 -12.92
C GLU A 250 13.33 36.64 -11.59
N ARG A 251 12.50 35.83 -10.93
CA ARG A 251 11.93 36.16 -9.61
C ARG A 251 12.99 36.36 -8.52
N LYS A 252 14.12 35.66 -8.60
CA LYS A 252 15.24 35.81 -7.64
C LYS A 252 16.13 37.03 -7.90
N ARG A 253 15.98 37.68 -9.06
CA ARG A 253 16.76 38.86 -9.45
C ARG A 253 16.00 40.18 -9.24
N ALA A 254 14.68 40.12 -9.20
CA ALA A 254 13.80 41.22 -8.78
C ALA A 254 13.73 41.30 -7.26
#